data_AF-A0AAJ0U456-F1
#
_entry.id   AF-A0AAJ0U456-F1
#
_cell.length_a   1.000
_cell.length_b   1.000
_cell.length_c   1.000
_cell.angle_alpha   90.00
_cell.angle_beta   90.00
_cell.angle_gamma   90.00
#
_symmetry.space_group_name_H-M   'P 1'
#
loop_
_entity.id
_entity.type
_entity.pdbx_description
1 polymer ?
#
loop_
_entity_poly.entity_id
_entity_poly.type
_entity_poly.pdbx_seq_one_letter_code
_entity_poly.pdbx_strand_id
1 'polypeptide(L)'
;MRLASRQRRFAFAQARIQARYGELPDAADWRRLAGTRGFGAWLEEARNGPFRDWIKGLSAASRAQEIEAVLRNRLLLEIEAVADFVPAPWADAVRWTGWLPLLGLLEHLRAGCPAPAWALTLAPMQSLLDDAGTLLPDRVQRSELAPLLETDAEGSLGQHWIATWRQRWPATTAAVRADRAAVEQRVQGHLSRFRHSTTEAAWNARQQLREQLRLDFHGLGLSPVAPFVYLLLLALDLERVRGALLDRALFVEPASAPTAPTAPTAPTAPAALEAA
;
A
#
# COMPACT_ATOMS: atom_id res chain seq x y z
N MET A 1 4.82 -38.54 -12.45
CA MET A 1 5.90 -37.51 -12.28
C MET A 1 5.40 -36.06 -12.21
N ARG A 2 4.46 -35.60 -13.05
CA ARG A 2 4.02 -34.16 -13.12
C ARG A 2 3.27 -33.63 -11.90
N LEU A 3 2.55 -34.48 -11.14
CA LEU A 3 1.85 -34.07 -9.91
C LEU A 3 2.81 -33.81 -8.75
N ALA A 4 3.78 -34.70 -8.52
CA ALA A 4 4.80 -34.55 -7.48
C ALA A 4 5.76 -33.37 -7.71
N SER A 5 6.00 -32.96 -8.97
CA SER A 5 6.76 -31.74 -9.26
C SER A 5 5.95 -30.47 -9.03
N ARG A 6 4.63 -30.49 -9.28
CA ARG A 6 3.74 -29.35 -8.99
C ARG A 6 3.55 -29.15 -7.49
N GLN A 7 3.35 -30.23 -6.74
CA GLN A 7 3.20 -30.19 -5.29
C GLN A 7 4.47 -29.70 -4.58
N ARG A 8 5.66 -30.13 -5.05
CA ARG A 8 6.95 -29.62 -4.54
C ARG A 8 7.18 -28.13 -4.81
N ARG A 9 6.79 -27.62 -5.99
CA ARG A 9 6.93 -26.19 -6.30
C ARG A 9 6.01 -25.32 -5.43
N PHE A 10 4.78 -25.77 -5.16
CA PHE A 10 3.92 -25.06 -4.22
C PHE A 10 4.38 -25.14 -2.77
N ALA A 11 5.01 -26.26 -2.35
CA ALA A 11 5.64 -26.33 -1.03
C ALA A 11 6.79 -25.32 -0.88
N PHE A 12 7.62 -25.14 -1.92
CA PHE A 12 8.65 -24.10 -1.93
C PHE A 12 8.05 -22.69 -1.83
N ALA A 13 7.06 -22.38 -2.69
CA ALA A 13 6.37 -21.09 -2.65
C ALA A 13 5.77 -20.83 -1.27
N GLN A 14 5.08 -21.82 -0.70
CA GLN A 14 4.48 -21.73 0.63
C GLN A 14 5.53 -21.46 1.70
N ALA A 15 6.66 -22.18 1.71
CA ALA A 15 7.71 -21.96 2.70
C ALA A 15 8.28 -20.53 2.63
N ARG A 16 8.50 -20.00 1.42
CA ARG A 16 8.98 -18.61 1.21
C ARG A 16 7.96 -17.60 1.69
N ILE A 17 6.68 -17.79 1.36
CA ILE A 17 5.59 -16.89 1.76
C ILE A 17 5.38 -16.95 3.28
N GLN A 18 5.44 -18.12 3.91
CA GLN A 18 5.32 -18.27 5.36
C GLN A 18 6.47 -17.58 6.11
N ALA A 19 7.70 -17.71 5.62
CA ALA A 19 8.85 -17.00 6.19
C ALA A 19 8.63 -15.48 6.17
N ARG A 20 8.19 -14.94 5.02
CA ARG A 20 7.91 -13.51 4.86
C ARG A 20 6.67 -13.04 5.62
N TYR A 21 5.66 -13.90 5.76
CA TYR A 21 4.51 -13.63 6.63
C TYR A 21 4.94 -13.49 8.09
N GLY A 22 5.88 -14.32 8.55
CA GLY A 22 6.47 -14.22 9.89
C GLY A 22 7.29 -12.95 10.14
N GLU A 23 7.68 -12.23 9.09
CA GLU A 23 8.36 -10.92 9.17
C GLU A 23 7.38 -9.75 9.23
N LEU A 24 6.07 -9.98 9.04
CA LEU A 24 5.08 -8.91 9.10
C LEU A 24 4.94 -8.38 10.54
N PRO A 25 4.73 -7.06 10.73
CA PRO A 25 4.57 -6.47 12.05
C PRO A 25 3.33 -7.01 12.78
N ASP A 26 3.51 -7.26 14.07
CA ASP A 26 2.46 -7.70 14.99
C ASP A 26 1.84 -6.52 15.78
N ALA A 27 0.89 -6.84 16.66
CA ALA A 27 0.21 -5.83 17.48
C ALA A 27 1.14 -5.11 18.48
N ALA A 28 2.22 -5.75 18.93
CA ALA A 28 3.21 -5.12 19.80
C ALA A 28 4.08 -4.13 19.03
N ASP A 29 4.53 -4.49 17.83
CA ASP A 29 5.30 -3.61 16.93
C ASP A 29 4.53 -2.33 16.62
N TRP A 30 3.25 -2.46 16.31
CA TRP A 30 2.38 -1.32 16.04
C TRP A 30 2.12 -0.44 17.29
N ARG A 31 2.00 -1.04 18.48
CA ARG A 31 1.82 -0.28 19.73
C ARG A 31 3.06 0.52 20.09
N ARG A 32 4.25 -0.02 19.85
CA ARG A 32 5.54 0.67 20.05
C ARG A 32 5.60 1.96 19.23
N LEU A 33 5.15 1.94 17.98
CA LEU A 33 5.16 3.11 17.10
C LEU A 33 4.02 4.11 17.34
N ALA A 34 2.92 3.69 17.95
CA ALA A 34 1.72 4.53 18.11
C ALA A 34 1.98 5.79 18.93
N GLY A 35 2.91 5.74 19.89
CA GLY A 35 3.25 6.88 20.76
C GLY A 35 4.14 7.95 20.11
N THR A 36 4.79 7.64 18.98
CA THR A 36 5.78 8.52 18.37
C THR A 36 5.12 9.53 17.44
N ARG A 37 5.09 10.81 17.83
CA ARG A 37 4.44 11.89 17.05
C ARG A 37 5.32 12.44 15.92
N GLY A 38 6.60 12.70 16.19
CA GLY A 38 7.50 13.30 15.20
C GLY A 38 7.85 12.35 14.06
N PHE A 39 7.82 12.85 12.82
CA PHE A 39 8.12 12.06 11.62
C PHE A 39 9.52 11.42 11.66
N GLY A 40 10.56 12.19 11.94
CA GLY A 40 11.93 11.68 12.05
C GLY A 40 12.08 10.63 13.16
N ALA A 41 11.54 10.90 14.34
CA ALA A 41 11.57 9.96 15.45
C ALA A 41 10.80 8.66 15.13
N TRP A 42 9.69 8.75 14.39
CA TRP A 42 8.93 7.59 13.95
C TRP A 42 9.77 6.72 13.00
N LEU A 43 10.50 7.34 12.06
CA LEU A 43 11.40 6.62 11.14
C LEU A 43 12.55 5.94 11.90
N GLU A 44 13.18 6.60 12.88
CA GLU A 44 14.24 5.98 13.68
C GLU A 44 13.73 4.77 14.47
N GLU A 45 12.57 4.88 15.10
CA GLU A 45 11.98 3.76 15.85
C GLU A 45 11.60 2.60 14.90
N ALA A 46 11.00 2.92 13.75
CA ALA A 46 10.60 1.93 12.74
C ALA A 46 11.79 1.18 12.12
N ARG A 47 12.99 1.77 12.09
CA ARG A 47 14.22 1.09 11.62
C ARG A 47 14.67 -0.04 12.54
N ASN A 48 14.28 -0.01 13.81
CA ASN A 48 14.66 -1.00 14.82
C ASN A 48 13.70 -2.20 14.90
N GLY A 49 12.97 -2.51 13.82
CA GLY A 49 11.97 -3.57 13.80
C GLY A 49 11.54 -4.01 12.39
N PRO A 50 10.35 -4.63 12.26
CA PRO A 50 9.89 -5.23 11.00
C PRO A 50 9.60 -4.21 9.89
N PHE A 51 9.48 -2.91 10.24
CA PHE A 51 9.22 -1.85 9.27
C PHE A 51 10.45 -1.38 8.51
N ARG A 52 11.67 -1.73 8.95
CA ARG A 52 12.95 -1.23 8.42
C ARG A 52 13.00 -1.27 6.89
N ASP A 53 12.62 -2.40 6.31
CA ASP A 53 12.71 -2.61 4.87
C ASP A 53 11.61 -1.89 4.10
N TRP A 54 10.51 -1.51 4.75
CA TRP A 54 9.40 -0.78 4.12
C TRP A 54 9.68 0.71 4.02
N ILE A 55 10.47 1.26 4.95
CA ILE A 55 10.80 2.69 5.01
C ILE A 55 12.20 2.99 4.49
N LYS A 56 12.88 1.99 3.93
CA LYS A 56 14.21 2.14 3.34
C LYS A 56 14.16 3.22 2.24
N GLY A 57 15.03 4.21 2.35
CA GLY A 57 15.08 5.36 1.44
C GLY A 57 14.30 6.59 1.92
N LEU A 58 13.54 6.48 3.01
CA LEU A 58 12.90 7.64 3.66
C LEU A 58 13.82 8.29 4.70
N SER A 59 13.79 9.61 4.73
CA SER A 59 14.48 10.45 5.70
C SER A 59 13.49 11.40 6.37
N ALA A 60 13.91 12.10 7.43
CA ALA A 60 13.08 13.12 8.08
C ALA A 60 12.70 14.29 7.15
N ALA A 61 13.41 14.48 6.03
CA ALA A 61 13.11 15.48 5.01
C ALA A 61 12.19 14.96 3.90
N SER A 62 11.81 13.67 3.94
CA SER A 62 11.01 13.07 2.88
C SER A 62 9.61 13.66 2.81
N ARG A 63 9.21 14.03 1.60
CA ARG A 63 7.90 14.64 1.32
C ARG A 63 6.85 13.58 0.99
N ALA A 64 5.57 13.98 1.02
CA ALA A 64 4.44 13.10 0.73
C ALA A 64 4.59 12.29 -0.57
N GLN A 65 5.11 12.91 -1.64
CA GLN A 65 5.35 12.23 -2.92
C GLN A 65 6.42 11.14 -2.84
N GLU A 66 7.47 11.32 -2.03
CA GLU A 66 8.53 10.33 -1.84
C GLU A 66 8.00 9.17 -0.99
N ILE A 67 7.19 9.46 0.02
CA ILE A 67 6.50 8.45 0.84
C ILE A 67 5.59 7.59 -0.03
N GLU A 68 4.73 8.20 -0.86
CA GLU A 68 3.85 7.48 -1.79
C GLU A 68 4.65 6.60 -2.76
N ALA A 69 5.70 7.14 -3.38
CA ALA A 69 6.56 6.40 -4.30
C ALA A 69 7.23 5.19 -3.64
N VAL A 70 7.88 5.39 -2.49
CA VAL A 70 8.61 4.32 -1.78
C VAL A 70 7.68 3.18 -1.37
N LEU A 71 6.53 3.49 -0.75
CA LEU A 71 5.63 2.46 -0.24
C LEU A 71 4.93 1.68 -1.35
N ARG A 72 4.54 2.36 -2.44
CA ARG A 72 3.95 1.69 -3.61
C ARG A 72 4.99 0.81 -4.31
N ASN A 73 6.20 1.32 -4.50
CA ASN A 73 7.29 0.54 -5.08
C ASN A 73 7.63 -0.68 -4.20
N ARG A 74 7.56 -0.55 -2.86
CA ARG A 74 7.77 -1.69 -1.96
C ARG A 74 6.75 -2.81 -2.19
N LEU A 75 5.47 -2.46 -2.34
CA LEU A 75 4.43 -3.45 -2.65
C LEU A 75 4.68 -4.11 -4.01
N LEU A 76 5.00 -3.32 -5.04
CA LEU A 76 5.26 -3.84 -6.38
C LEU A 76 6.46 -4.80 -6.39
N LEU A 77 7.56 -4.46 -5.72
CA LEU A 77 8.72 -5.34 -5.57
C LEU A 77 8.40 -6.65 -4.85
N GLU A 78 7.50 -6.61 -3.86
CA GLU A 78 7.10 -7.82 -3.15
C GLU A 78 6.17 -8.70 -4.00
N ILE A 79 5.28 -8.11 -4.79
CA ILE A 79 4.45 -8.82 -5.77
C ILE A 79 5.33 -9.55 -6.79
N GLU A 80 6.36 -8.86 -7.31
CA GLU A 80 7.36 -9.43 -8.21
C GLU A 80 8.11 -10.61 -7.56
N ALA A 81 8.59 -10.44 -6.33
CA ALA A 81 9.26 -11.51 -5.61
C ALA A 81 8.35 -12.73 -5.38
N VAL A 82 7.07 -12.52 -5.04
CA VAL A 82 6.10 -13.60 -4.88
C VAL A 82 5.81 -14.29 -6.21
N ALA A 83 5.73 -13.53 -7.32
CA ALA A 83 5.55 -14.09 -8.65
C ALA A 83 6.69 -15.03 -9.06
N ASP A 84 7.90 -14.77 -8.58
CA ASP A 84 9.08 -15.61 -8.84
C ASP A 84 9.10 -16.90 -7.97
N PHE A 85 8.40 -16.92 -6.84
CA PHE A 85 8.29 -18.11 -5.99
C PHE A 85 7.21 -19.09 -6.46
N VAL A 86 6.11 -18.57 -7.00
CA VAL A 86 4.99 -19.41 -7.44
C VAL A 86 5.33 -20.16 -8.73
N PRO A 87 4.66 -21.29 -9.03
CA PRO A 87 4.87 -21.97 -10.30
C PRO A 87 4.52 -21.06 -11.50
N ALA A 88 5.31 -21.12 -12.57
CA ALA A 88 5.17 -20.25 -13.75
C ALA A 88 3.73 -20.01 -14.27
N PRO A 89 2.81 -21.00 -14.32
CA PRO A 89 1.42 -20.75 -14.73
C PRO A 89 0.62 -19.79 -13.84
N TRP A 90 1.13 -19.46 -12.65
CA TRP A 90 0.50 -18.57 -11.67
C TRP A 90 1.17 -17.20 -11.59
N ALA A 91 2.39 -17.06 -12.12
CA ALA A 91 3.17 -15.83 -11.99
C ALA A 91 2.43 -14.62 -12.58
N ASP A 92 1.79 -14.81 -13.73
CA ASP A 92 1.01 -13.77 -14.41
C ASP A 92 -0.16 -13.26 -13.58
N ALA A 93 -0.93 -14.18 -12.95
CA ALA A 93 -2.02 -13.82 -12.05
C ALA A 93 -1.53 -13.05 -10.80
N VAL A 94 -0.34 -13.40 -10.28
CA VAL A 94 0.29 -12.67 -9.16
C VAL A 94 0.74 -11.28 -9.61
N ARG A 95 1.48 -11.16 -10.71
CA ARG A 95 1.96 -9.87 -11.26
C ARG A 95 0.82 -8.90 -11.52
N TRP A 96 -0.32 -9.39 -12.02
CA TRP A 96 -1.52 -8.59 -12.25
C TRP A 96 -2.07 -7.90 -10.99
N THR A 97 -1.78 -8.43 -9.79
CA THR A 97 -2.14 -7.76 -8.53
C THR A 97 -1.41 -6.44 -8.29
N GLY A 98 -0.29 -6.20 -8.98
CA GLY A 98 0.43 -4.93 -8.94
C GLY A 98 -0.39 -3.75 -9.44
N TRP A 99 -1.41 -4.00 -10.26
CA TRP A 99 -2.31 -2.97 -10.77
C TRP A 99 -3.44 -2.60 -9.81
N LEU A 100 -3.76 -3.47 -8.84
CA LEU A 100 -4.86 -3.24 -7.90
C LEU A 100 -4.70 -1.95 -7.06
N PRO A 101 -3.53 -1.66 -6.46
CA PRO A 101 -3.30 -0.41 -5.71
C PRO A 101 -3.27 0.84 -6.59
N LEU A 102 -3.20 0.66 -7.92
CA LEU A 102 -3.09 1.73 -8.91
C LEU A 102 -4.41 1.98 -9.65
N LEU A 103 -5.49 1.25 -9.36
CA LEU A 103 -6.77 1.43 -10.07
C LEU A 103 -7.29 2.87 -10.01
N GLY A 104 -7.22 3.54 -8.85
CA GLY A 104 -7.63 4.95 -8.76
C GLY A 104 -6.75 5.89 -9.58
N LEU A 105 -5.45 5.59 -9.74
CA LEU A 105 -4.58 6.33 -10.65
C LEU A 105 -4.98 6.07 -12.11
N LEU A 106 -5.26 4.82 -12.48
CA LEU A 106 -5.70 4.47 -13.83
C LEU A 106 -7.05 5.13 -14.17
N GLU A 107 -7.98 5.23 -13.22
CA GLU A 107 -9.23 5.98 -13.38
C GLU A 107 -8.96 7.48 -13.62
N HIS A 108 -8.04 8.08 -12.85
CA HIS A 108 -7.62 9.47 -13.01
C HIS A 108 -6.99 9.74 -14.39
N LEU A 109 -6.12 8.85 -14.84
CA LEU A 109 -5.48 8.91 -16.16
C LEU A 109 -6.49 8.73 -17.30
N ARG A 110 -7.45 7.82 -17.14
CA ARG A 110 -8.54 7.61 -18.11
C ARG A 110 -9.44 8.85 -18.24
N ALA A 111 -9.57 9.64 -17.17
CA ALA A 111 -10.25 10.93 -17.22
C ALA A 111 -9.43 12.05 -17.91
N GLY A 112 -8.24 11.74 -18.44
CA GLY A 112 -7.36 12.69 -19.12
C GLY A 112 -6.56 13.58 -18.17
N CYS A 113 -6.57 13.31 -16.86
CA CYS A 113 -5.77 14.06 -15.92
C CYS A 113 -4.31 13.57 -15.91
N PRO A 114 -3.33 14.47 -15.74
CA PRO A 114 -1.92 14.08 -15.68
C PRO A 114 -1.61 13.29 -14.40
N ALA A 115 -0.68 12.34 -14.50
CA ALA A 115 -0.23 11.55 -13.37
C ALA A 115 0.39 12.45 -12.28
N PRO A 116 0.16 12.15 -10.99
CA PRO A 116 0.90 12.80 -9.92
C PRO A 116 2.39 12.43 -9.98
N ALA A 117 3.26 13.33 -9.51
CA ALA A 117 4.71 13.19 -9.64
C ALA A 117 5.26 11.86 -9.08
N TRP A 118 4.67 11.31 -8.01
CA TRP A 118 5.10 10.02 -7.47
C TRP A 118 4.91 8.87 -8.46
N ALA A 119 3.87 8.91 -9.31
CA ALA A 119 3.58 7.85 -10.26
C ALA A 119 4.64 7.77 -11.37
N LEU A 120 5.23 8.90 -11.75
CA LEU A 120 6.34 8.97 -12.73
C LEU A 120 7.59 8.23 -12.26
N THR A 121 7.73 7.97 -10.95
CA THR A 121 8.87 7.24 -10.39
C THR A 121 8.68 5.73 -10.39
N LEU A 122 7.46 5.25 -10.68
CA LEU A 122 7.16 3.81 -10.67
C LEU A 122 7.48 3.20 -12.04
N ALA A 123 8.31 2.14 -12.04
CA ALA A 123 8.72 1.47 -13.27
C ALA A 123 7.55 1.03 -14.18
N PRO A 124 6.43 0.48 -13.66
CA PRO A 124 5.29 0.12 -14.51
C PRO A 124 4.57 1.31 -15.15
N MET A 125 4.71 2.52 -14.59
CA MET A 125 4.10 3.75 -15.12
C MET A 125 5.00 4.45 -16.13
N GLN A 126 6.32 4.43 -15.94
CA GLN A 126 7.29 5.06 -16.85
C GLN A 126 7.20 4.53 -18.28
N SER A 127 6.81 3.26 -18.44
CA SER A 127 6.61 2.66 -19.76
C SER A 127 5.33 3.14 -20.45
N LEU A 128 4.39 3.78 -19.74
CA LEU A 128 3.07 4.16 -20.24
C LEU A 128 2.87 5.67 -20.35
N LEU A 129 3.66 6.44 -19.60
CA LEU A 129 3.53 7.88 -19.48
C LEU A 129 4.65 8.61 -20.23
N ASP A 130 4.37 9.85 -20.65
CA ASP A 130 5.39 10.83 -21.02
C ASP A 130 5.92 11.60 -19.80
N ASP A 131 6.84 12.54 -20.04
CA ASP A 131 7.44 13.38 -19.00
C ASP A 131 6.44 14.34 -18.34
N ALA A 132 5.31 14.61 -18.99
CA ALA A 132 4.22 15.41 -18.45
C ALA A 132 3.22 14.58 -17.62
N GLY A 133 3.38 13.25 -17.60
CA GLY A 133 2.49 12.33 -16.90
C GLY A 133 1.20 12.03 -17.65
N THR A 134 1.18 12.22 -18.97
CA THR A 134 0.05 11.85 -19.83
C THR A 134 0.25 10.45 -20.42
N LEU A 135 -0.84 9.69 -20.56
CA LEU A 135 -0.81 8.37 -21.20
C LEU A 135 -0.38 8.50 -22.66
N LEU A 136 0.56 7.65 -23.08
CA LEU A 136 0.97 7.51 -24.46
C LEU A 136 0.10 6.44 -25.14
N PRO A 137 -0.83 6.79 -26.06
CA PRO A 137 -1.83 5.85 -26.60
C PRO A 137 -1.19 4.59 -27.21
N ASP A 138 -0.15 4.81 -28.01
CA ASP A 138 0.65 3.76 -28.65
C ASP A 138 1.28 2.75 -27.67
N ARG A 139 1.63 3.20 -26.47
CA ARG A 139 2.23 2.35 -25.45
C ARG A 139 1.16 1.62 -24.65
N VAL A 140 0.05 2.30 -24.37
CA VAL A 140 -1.14 1.70 -23.73
C VAL A 140 -1.66 0.53 -24.57
N GLN A 141 -1.84 0.73 -25.87
CA GLN A 141 -2.38 -0.29 -26.79
C GLN A 141 -1.51 -1.56 -26.87
N ARG A 142 -0.19 -1.42 -26.70
CA ARG A 142 0.78 -2.53 -26.69
C ARG A 142 0.96 -3.14 -25.29
N SER A 143 0.37 -2.55 -24.26
CA SER A 143 0.51 -3.00 -22.88
C SER A 143 -0.58 -3.99 -22.50
N GLU A 144 -0.35 -4.73 -21.42
CA GLU A 144 -1.38 -5.57 -20.82
C GLU A 144 -2.54 -4.80 -20.17
N LEU A 145 -2.44 -3.47 -20.07
CA LEU A 145 -3.48 -2.60 -19.54
C LEU A 145 -4.45 -2.09 -20.60
N ALA A 146 -4.22 -2.35 -21.89
CA ALA A 146 -5.15 -1.93 -22.95
C ALA A 146 -6.61 -2.30 -22.63
N PRO A 147 -6.95 -3.53 -22.18
CA PRO A 147 -8.33 -3.89 -21.84
C PRO A 147 -8.93 -3.11 -20.66
N LEU A 148 -8.09 -2.52 -19.80
CA LEU A 148 -8.52 -1.72 -18.66
C LEU A 148 -8.68 -0.24 -19.02
N LEU A 149 -7.79 0.30 -19.85
CA LEU A 149 -7.72 1.73 -20.16
C LEU A 149 -8.55 2.12 -21.40
N GLU A 150 -8.70 1.21 -22.36
CA GLU A 150 -9.43 1.46 -23.62
C GLU A 150 -10.90 1.04 -23.56
N THR A 151 -11.35 0.48 -22.43
CA THR A 151 -12.73 0.01 -22.31
C THR A 151 -13.70 1.19 -22.13
N ASP A 152 -14.52 1.41 -23.15
CA ASP A 152 -15.76 2.20 -23.07
C ASP A 152 -16.91 1.41 -22.43
N ALA A 153 -16.66 0.16 -22.02
CA ALA A 153 -17.71 -0.74 -21.53
C ALA A 153 -18.31 -0.26 -20.19
N GLU A 154 -19.61 -0.47 -20.06
CA GLU A 154 -20.36 -0.26 -18.82
C GLU A 154 -19.76 -1.09 -17.68
N GLY A 155 -19.28 -0.42 -16.64
CA GLY A 155 -18.73 -1.08 -15.45
C GLY A 155 -17.62 -0.28 -14.79
N SER A 156 -17.37 -0.57 -13.50
CA SER A 156 -16.23 0.03 -12.78
C SER A 156 -14.90 -0.60 -13.23
N LEU A 157 -13.80 0.16 -13.20
CA LEU A 157 -12.47 -0.36 -13.54
C LEU A 157 -12.10 -1.58 -12.69
N GLY A 158 -12.53 -1.60 -11.42
CA GLY A 158 -12.35 -2.75 -10.53
C GLY A 158 -13.05 -4.03 -11.00
N GLN A 159 -14.23 -3.95 -11.62
CA GLN A 159 -14.91 -5.14 -12.16
C GLN A 159 -14.13 -5.72 -13.35
N HIS A 160 -13.66 -4.86 -14.26
CA HIS A 160 -12.81 -5.28 -15.36
C HIS A 160 -11.49 -5.89 -14.86
N TRP A 161 -10.85 -5.26 -13.87
CA TRP A 161 -9.63 -5.80 -13.25
C TRP A 161 -9.84 -7.20 -12.68
N ILE A 162 -10.94 -7.43 -11.94
CA ILE A 162 -11.27 -8.76 -11.39
C ILE A 162 -11.53 -9.77 -12.51
N ALA A 163 -12.25 -9.38 -13.57
CA ALA A 163 -12.54 -10.27 -14.69
C ALA A 163 -11.24 -10.73 -15.39
N THR A 164 -10.35 -9.79 -15.70
CA THR A 164 -9.03 -10.11 -16.29
C THR A 164 -8.18 -10.93 -15.33
N TRP A 165 -8.15 -10.58 -14.04
CA TRP A 165 -7.41 -11.35 -13.05
C TRP A 165 -7.86 -12.83 -13.01
N ARG A 166 -9.17 -13.09 -13.03
CA ARG A 166 -9.71 -14.46 -13.04
C ARG A 166 -9.34 -15.25 -14.30
N GLN A 167 -9.22 -14.59 -15.45
CA GLN A 167 -8.81 -15.22 -16.72
C GLN A 167 -7.34 -15.63 -16.72
N ARG A 168 -6.49 -14.93 -15.95
CA ARG A 168 -5.06 -15.24 -15.81
C ARG A 168 -4.79 -16.45 -14.90
N TRP A 169 -5.81 -16.95 -14.19
CA TRP A 169 -5.65 -18.14 -13.38
C TRP A 169 -5.57 -19.39 -14.26
N PRO A 170 -4.63 -20.31 -14.01
CA PRO A 170 -4.61 -21.57 -14.71
C PRO A 170 -5.83 -22.42 -14.33
N ALA A 171 -6.08 -23.49 -15.09
CA ALA A 171 -7.13 -24.44 -14.76
C ALA A 171 -6.93 -25.02 -13.34
N THR A 172 -7.95 -24.84 -12.50
CA THR A 172 -7.92 -25.15 -11.06
C THR A 172 -8.99 -26.17 -10.67
N THR A 173 -8.89 -26.71 -9.46
CA THR A 173 -9.92 -27.59 -8.89
C THR A 173 -11.10 -26.76 -8.36
N ALA A 174 -12.23 -27.43 -8.07
CA ALA A 174 -13.39 -26.77 -7.47
C ALA A 174 -13.07 -26.16 -6.10
N ALA A 175 -12.27 -26.85 -5.28
CA ALA A 175 -11.83 -26.36 -3.97
C ALA A 175 -11.05 -25.03 -4.08
N VAL A 176 -10.07 -24.96 -4.98
CA VAL A 176 -9.30 -23.73 -5.21
C VAL A 176 -10.17 -22.58 -5.72
N ARG A 177 -11.18 -22.88 -6.56
CA ARG A 177 -12.15 -21.87 -7.00
C ARG A 177 -13.02 -21.37 -5.85
N ALA A 178 -13.41 -22.25 -4.93
CA ALA A 178 -14.18 -21.89 -3.74
C ALA A 178 -13.36 -21.01 -2.79
N ASP A 179 -12.10 -21.39 -2.51
CA ASP A 179 -11.16 -20.57 -1.73
C ASP A 179 -11.01 -19.17 -2.33
N ARG A 180 -10.79 -19.07 -3.65
CA ARG A 180 -10.68 -17.80 -4.36
C ARG A 180 -11.96 -16.97 -4.21
N ALA A 181 -13.13 -17.59 -4.45
CA ALA A 181 -14.41 -16.91 -4.37
C ALA A 181 -14.68 -16.38 -2.95
N ALA A 182 -14.31 -17.12 -1.92
CA ALA A 182 -14.45 -16.68 -0.53
C ALA A 182 -13.60 -15.43 -0.23
N VAL A 183 -12.33 -15.41 -0.67
CA VAL A 183 -11.45 -14.23 -0.53
C VAL A 183 -11.98 -13.04 -1.33
N GLU A 184 -12.40 -13.25 -2.58
CA GLU A 184 -13.00 -12.21 -3.43
C GLU A 184 -14.25 -11.60 -2.77
N GLN A 185 -15.18 -12.43 -2.29
CA GLN A 185 -16.39 -11.98 -1.60
C GLN A 185 -16.05 -11.20 -0.33
N ARG A 186 -15.04 -11.63 0.44
CA ARG A 186 -14.59 -10.93 1.65
C ARG A 186 -14.07 -9.53 1.33
N VAL A 187 -13.20 -9.41 0.32
CA VAL A 187 -12.63 -8.12 -0.09
C VAL A 187 -13.72 -7.21 -0.66
N GLN A 188 -14.61 -7.72 -1.51
CA GLN A 188 -15.73 -6.96 -2.05
C GLN A 188 -16.69 -6.49 -0.93
N GLY A 189 -17.03 -7.38 0.01
CA GLY A 189 -17.86 -7.04 1.15
C GLY A 189 -17.21 -6.03 2.10
N HIS A 190 -15.88 -6.03 2.22
CA HIS A 190 -15.15 -4.96 2.89
C HIS A 190 -15.27 -3.64 2.12
N LEU A 191 -14.94 -3.61 0.82
CA LEU A 191 -14.97 -2.39 0.01
C LEU A 191 -16.35 -1.72 0.00
N SER A 192 -17.43 -2.49 -0.14
CA SER A 192 -18.80 -1.96 -0.12
C SER A 192 -19.15 -1.29 1.21
N ARG A 193 -18.74 -1.88 2.35
CA ARG A 193 -18.92 -1.27 3.68
C ARG A 193 -18.01 -0.06 3.88
N PHE A 194 -16.75 -0.19 3.46
CA PHE A 194 -15.71 0.81 3.63
C PHE A 194 -16.08 2.15 2.97
N ARG A 195 -16.65 2.12 1.76
CA ARG A 195 -17.08 3.32 1.01
C ARG A 195 -18.09 4.21 1.75
N HIS A 196 -18.84 3.65 2.69
CA HIS A 196 -19.89 4.35 3.44
C HIS A 196 -19.52 4.54 4.92
N SER A 197 -18.29 4.21 5.31
CA SER A 197 -17.84 4.24 6.70
C SER A 197 -17.32 5.62 7.10
N THR A 198 -17.53 6.00 8.38
CA THR A 198 -16.82 7.13 8.99
C THR A 198 -15.33 6.81 9.17
N THR A 199 -14.49 7.80 9.44
CA THR A 199 -13.04 7.59 9.65
C THR A 199 -12.71 6.55 10.72
N GLU A 200 -13.41 6.59 11.86
CA GLU A 200 -13.22 5.63 12.96
C GLU A 200 -13.71 4.22 12.58
N ALA A 201 -14.90 4.12 11.96
CA ALA A 201 -15.43 2.85 11.49
C ALA A 201 -14.56 2.23 10.37
N ALA A 202 -13.98 3.07 9.51
CA ALA A 202 -13.08 2.68 8.43
C ALA A 202 -11.79 2.06 8.99
N TRP A 203 -11.25 2.58 10.08
CA TRP A 203 -10.11 1.97 10.76
C TRP A 203 -10.43 0.57 11.28
N ASN A 204 -11.53 0.44 12.04
CA ASN A 204 -11.96 -0.84 12.60
C ASN A 204 -12.28 -1.87 11.50
N ALA A 205 -12.90 -1.44 10.40
CA ALA A 205 -13.20 -2.29 9.26
C ALA A 205 -11.93 -2.87 8.61
N ARG A 206 -10.84 -2.09 8.54
CA ARG A 206 -9.54 -2.58 8.03
C ARG A 206 -8.89 -3.59 8.97
N GLN A 207 -8.91 -3.34 10.28
CA GLN A 207 -8.40 -4.29 11.27
C GLN A 207 -9.17 -5.61 11.24
N GLN A 208 -10.50 -5.53 11.11
CA GLN A 208 -11.35 -6.71 10.96
C GLN A 208 -11.01 -7.49 9.68
N LEU A 209 -10.84 -6.80 8.54
CA LEU A 209 -10.43 -7.46 7.29
C LEU A 209 -9.07 -8.14 7.45
N ARG A 210 -8.09 -7.46 8.05
CA ARG A 210 -6.76 -8.02 8.30
C ARG A 210 -6.83 -9.30 9.12
N GLU A 211 -7.56 -9.30 10.24
CA GLU A 211 -7.68 -10.47 11.10
C GLU A 211 -8.39 -11.63 10.38
N GLN A 212 -9.43 -11.35 9.60
CA GLN A 212 -10.09 -12.38 8.80
C GLN A 212 -9.15 -13.00 7.75
N LEU A 213 -8.38 -12.18 7.04
CA LEU A 213 -7.39 -12.65 6.08
C LEU A 213 -6.26 -13.45 6.77
N ARG A 214 -5.89 -13.09 8.00
CA ARG A 214 -4.92 -13.83 8.82
C ARG A 214 -5.40 -15.25 9.09
N LEU A 215 -6.66 -15.39 9.52
CA LEU A 215 -7.29 -16.68 9.76
C LEU A 215 -7.40 -17.50 8.46
N ASP A 216 -7.82 -16.88 7.36
CA ASP A 216 -7.88 -17.52 6.04
C ASP A 216 -6.48 -18.05 5.65
N PHE A 217 -5.44 -17.23 5.80
CA PHE A 217 -4.06 -17.60 5.46
C PHE A 217 -3.58 -18.85 6.22
N HIS A 218 -3.90 -18.97 7.50
CA HIS A 218 -3.58 -20.15 8.30
C HIS A 218 -4.34 -21.41 7.84
N GLY A 219 -5.56 -21.27 7.34
CA GLY A 219 -6.40 -22.38 6.86
C GLY A 219 -6.07 -22.85 5.44
N LEU A 220 -5.41 -22.03 4.62
CA LEU A 220 -5.20 -22.30 3.19
C LEU A 220 -4.16 -23.39 2.90
N GLY A 221 -3.25 -23.70 3.82
CA GLY A 221 -2.24 -24.76 3.61
C GLY A 221 -1.42 -24.56 2.32
N LEU A 222 -1.41 -25.55 1.41
CA LEU A 222 -0.74 -25.47 0.10
C LEU A 222 -1.64 -24.91 -1.03
N SER A 223 -2.74 -24.24 -0.67
CA SER A 223 -3.66 -23.66 -1.65
C SER A 223 -2.96 -22.53 -2.42
N PRO A 224 -3.12 -22.47 -3.76
CA PRO A 224 -2.54 -21.41 -4.58
C PRO A 224 -3.21 -20.05 -4.36
N VAL A 225 -4.21 -19.97 -3.48
CA VAL A 225 -4.83 -18.71 -3.02
C VAL A 225 -3.96 -18.02 -1.95
N ALA A 226 -3.13 -18.77 -1.21
CA ALA A 226 -2.31 -18.24 -0.12
C ALA A 226 -1.39 -17.06 -0.50
N PRO A 227 -0.70 -17.05 -1.66
CA PRO A 227 0.09 -15.89 -2.08
C PRO A 227 -0.72 -14.60 -2.18
N PHE A 228 -1.97 -14.69 -2.67
CA PHE A 228 -2.84 -13.52 -2.82
C PHE A 228 -3.31 -12.98 -1.47
N VAL A 229 -3.63 -13.86 -0.53
CA VAL A 229 -3.99 -13.46 0.85
C VAL A 229 -2.80 -12.82 1.56
N TYR A 230 -1.59 -13.38 1.40
CA TYR A 230 -0.37 -12.76 1.92
C TYR A 230 -0.15 -11.34 1.36
N LEU A 231 -0.29 -11.17 0.04
CA LEU A 231 -0.13 -9.86 -0.60
C LEU A 231 -1.19 -8.85 -0.14
N LEU A 232 -2.43 -9.29 0.10
CA LEU A 232 -3.48 -8.44 0.70
C LEU A 232 -3.13 -8.02 2.13
N LEU A 233 -2.61 -8.94 2.96
CA LEU A 233 -2.16 -8.63 4.32
C LEU A 233 -1.05 -7.57 4.32
N LEU A 234 -0.05 -7.75 3.44
CA LEU A 234 1.02 -6.78 3.26
C LEU A 234 0.50 -5.43 2.78
N ALA A 235 -0.40 -5.42 1.79
CA ALA A 235 -0.97 -4.18 1.27
C ALA A 235 -1.70 -3.39 2.36
N LEU A 236 -2.48 -4.07 3.22
CA LEU A 236 -3.15 -3.43 4.37
C LEU A 236 -2.15 -2.85 5.39
N ASP A 237 -1.03 -3.53 5.64
CA ASP A 237 0.00 -3.02 6.53
C ASP A 237 0.75 -1.82 5.95
N LEU A 238 1.07 -1.86 4.65
CA LEU A 238 1.68 -0.74 3.94
C LEU A 238 0.73 0.46 3.86
N GLU A 239 -0.58 0.25 3.69
CA GLU A 239 -1.57 1.32 3.80
C GLU A 239 -1.58 1.97 5.19
N ARG A 240 -1.43 1.16 6.25
CA ARG A 240 -1.32 1.67 7.62
C ARG A 240 -0.06 2.48 7.84
N VAL A 241 1.09 2.02 7.33
CA VAL A 241 2.35 2.79 7.35
C VAL A 241 2.18 4.09 6.57
N ARG A 242 1.59 4.03 5.37
CA ARG A 242 1.33 5.19 4.52
C ARG A 242 0.51 6.25 5.26
N GLY A 243 -0.59 5.86 5.90
CA GLY A 243 -1.39 6.79 6.72
C GLY A 243 -0.57 7.41 7.84
N ALA A 244 0.14 6.59 8.63
CA ALA A 244 0.96 7.07 9.73
C ALA A 244 2.05 8.06 9.30
N LEU A 245 2.71 7.83 8.16
CA LEU A 245 3.76 8.68 7.64
C LEU A 245 3.21 9.97 7.03
N LEU A 246 2.15 9.88 6.22
CA LEU A 246 1.54 11.06 5.59
C LEU A 246 0.91 12.00 6.61
N ASP A 247 0.23 11.47 7.63
CA ASP A 247 -0.34 12.30 8.70
C ASP A 247 0.77 13.13 9.38
N ARG A 248 1.93 12.53 9.61
CA ARG A 248 3.07 13.21 10.25
C ARG A 248 3.83 14.16 9.33
N ALA A 249 3.90 13.83 8.04
CA ALA A 249 4.58 14.67 7.04
C ALA A 249 3.75 15.89 6.64
N LEU A 250 2.43 15.78 6.64
CA LEU A 250 1.51 16.85 6.25
C LEU A 250 1.05 17.70 7.44
N PHE A 251 0.86 17.10 8.60
CA PHE A 251 0.42 17.78 9.82
C PHE A 251 1.56 17.82 10.83
N VAL A 252 2.59 18.61 10.49
CA VAL A 252 3.63 18.99 11.44
C VAL A 252 2.99 19.91 12.47
N GLU A 253 2.86 19.48 13.73
CA GLU A 253 2.69 20.43 14.83
C GLU A 253 3.89 21.38 14.77
N PRO A 254 3.69 22.71 14.58
CA PRO A 254 4.82 23.62 14.59
C PRO A 254 5.54 23.41 15.92
N ALA A 255 6.81 23.02 15.84
CA ALA A 255 7.69 23.03 17.01
C ALA A 255 7.48 24.39 17.67
N SER A 256 7.03 24.38 18.92
CA SER A 256 6.77 25.56 19.72
C SER A 256 7.90 26.54 19.46
N ALA A 257 7.58 27.67 18.82
CA ALA A 257 8.56 28.68 18.51
C ALA A 257 9.35 28.97 19.79
N PRO A 258 10.69 29.05 19.75
CA PRO A 258 11.46 29.46 20.92
C PRO A 258 10.89 30.80 21.36
N THR A 259 10.31 30.83 22.56
CA THR A 259 9.75 32.02 23.18
C THR A 259 10.84 33.09 23.10
N ALA A 260 10.61 34.11 22.27
CA ALA A 260 11.56 35.21 22.15
C ALA A 260 11.84 35.75 23.56
N PRO A 261 13.11 36.00 23.94
CA PRO A 261 13.42 36.55 25.24
C PRO A 261 12.70 37.89 25.38
N THR A 262 11.81 37.95 26.37
CA THR A 262 11.08 39.14 26.78
C THR A 262 12.09 40.25 27.02
N ALA A 263 12.03 41.32 26.22
CA ALA A 263 12.88 42.49 26.39
C ALA A 263 12.68 43.08 27.80
N PRO A 264 13.75 43.49 28.51
CA PRO A 264 13.63 44.07 29.83
C PRO A 264 12.92 45.44 29.76
N THR A 265 11.82 45.54 30.49
CA THR A 265 11.07 46.77 30.75
C THR A 265 12.00 47.81 31.38
N ALA A 266 12.17 48.96 30.74
CA ALA A 266 12.92 50.08 31.27
C ALA A 266 12.23 50.65 32.53
N PRO A 267 12.98 51.07 33.57
CA PRO A 267 12.40 51.68 34.76
C PRO A 267 11.97 53.13 34.48
N THR A 268 10.69 53.40 34.69
CA THR A 268 10.13 54.76 34.76
C THR A 268 10.66 55.47 36.00
N ALA A 269 11.43 56.53 35.81
CA ALA A 269 11.90 57.42 36.88
C ALA A 269 10.75 58.29 37.43
N PRO A 270 10.80 58.69 38.71
CA PRO A 270 9.75 59.51 39.33
C PRO A 270 9.95 60.99 39.03
N ALA A 271 8.88 61.69 38.63
CA ALA A 271 8.86 63.15 38.57
C ALA A 271 8.51 63.69 39.97
N ALA A 272 9.52 64.22 40.65
CA ALA A 272 9.37 65.03 41.84
C ALA A 272 9.16 66.51 41.47
N LEU A 273 8.15 67.10 42.10
CA LEU A 273 8.01 68.50 42.56
C LEU A 273 9.28 69.37 42.48
N GLU A 274 9.19 70.59 41.92
CA GLU A 274 9.34 71.89 42.65
C GLU A 274 9.40 73.13 41.74
N ALA A 275 8.54 74.10 42.10
CA ALA A 275 8.70 75.57 42.12
C ALA A 275 9.27 76.36 40.91
N ALA A 276 8.40 77.18 40.30
CA ALA A 276 8.43 78.66 40.31
C ALA A 276 7.13 79.23 39.73
#